data_AF-C6ZGP5-F1
#
_entry.id   AF-C6ZGP5-F1
#
_cell.length_a   1.000
_cell.length_b   1.000
_cell.length_c   1.000
_cell.angle_alpha   90.00
_cell.angle_beta   90.00
_cell.angle_gamma   90.00
#
_symmetry.space_group_name_H-M   'P 1'
#
loop_
_entity.id
_entity.type
_entity.pdbx_description
1 polymer ?
#
loop_
_entity_poly.entity_id
_entity_poly.type
_entity_poly.pdbx_seq_one_letter_code
_entity_poly.pdbx_strand_id
1 'polypeptide(L)'
;DHVGSYGINVYQSYGPSGQYTHEFDGDEEFYVDLDKKETIWRLPEFSKFSSFDPQGALGNIATAKYNLDILIKRSNSTAAV
;
A
#
# COMPACT_ATOMS: atom_id res chain seq x y z
N ASP A 1 -15.40 -17.38 -10.11
CA ASP A 1 -15.41 -15.91 -9.99
C ASP A 1 -14.11 -15.51 -9.34
N HIS A 2 -13.56 -14.34 -9.66
CA HIS A 2 -12.23 -13.90 -9.19
C HIS A 2 -12.29 -12.45 -8.70
N VAL A 3 -11.47 -12.10 -7.71
CA VAL A 3 -11.41 -10.75 -7.13
C VAL A 3 -9.97 -10.26 -7.10
N GLY A 4 -9.71 -9.10 -7.72
CA GLY A 4 -8.43 -8.41 -7.66
C GLY A 4 -8.51 -7.10 -6.88
N SER A 5 -7.57 -6.88 -5.97
CA SER A 5 -7.40 -5.65 -5.19
C SER A 5 -6.10 -4.96 -5.59
N TYR A 6 -6.16 -4.11 -6.62
CA TYR A 6 -4.99 -3.47 -7.21
C TYR A 6 -4.62 -2.14 -6.54
N GLY A 7 -4.10 -2.22 -5.32
CA GLY A 7 -3.59 -1.08 -4.57
C GLY A 7 -4.32 -0.89 -3.25
N ILE A 8 -4.15 -1.85 -2.35
CA ILE A 8 -4.49 -1.70 -0.94
C ILE A 8 -3.43 -0.80 -0.32
N ASN A 9 -3.87 0.27 0.35
CA ASN A 9 -2.99 1.27 0.95
C ASN A 9 -3.30 1.40 2.43
N VAL A 10 -2.30 1.21 3.28
CA VAL A 10 -2.40 1.44 4.73
C VAL A 10 -1.39 2.51 5.11
N TYR A 11 -1.82 3.50 5.88
CA TYR A 11 -0.94 4.51 6.46
C TYR A 11 -1.34 4.77 7.92
N GLN A 12 -0.35 4.85 8.80
CA GLN A 12 -0.53 5.13 10.22
C GLN A 12 0.52 6.11 10.73
N SER A 13 0.22 6.81 11.81
CA SER A 13 1.08 7.84 12.41
C SER A 13 2.02 7.33 13.51
N TYR A 14 1.74 6.17 14.11
CA TYR A 14 2.57 5.58 15.16
C TYR A 14 3.42 4.43 14.59
N GLY A 15 4.65 4.72 14.15
CA GLY A 15 5.62 3.71 13.67
C GLY A 15 5.99 3.82 12.17
N PRO A 16 6.71 2.84 11.61
CA PRO A 16 7.10 2.84 10.20
C PRO A 16 5.85 2.92 9.32
N SER A 17 5.83 3.92 8.44
CA SER A 17 4.60 4.54 7.97
C SER A 17 4.35 4.28 6.49
N GLY A 18 3.50 3.30 6.20
CA GLY A 18 2.96 3.03 4.87
C GLY A 18 3.10 1.56 4.44
N GLN A 19 2.04 0.97 3.89
CA GLN A 19 2.07 -0.30 3.18
C GLN A 19 1.25 -0.19 1.90
N TYR A 20 1.78 -0.75 0.81
CA TYR A 20 1.10 -0.88 -0.47
C TYR A 20 1.18 -2.32 -0.96
N THR A 21 0.04 -2.94 -1.27
CA THR A 21 -0.03 -4.31 -1.81
C THR A 21 -1.02 -4.42 -2.96
N HIS A 22 -0.79 -5.41 -3.84
CA HIS A 22 -1.77 -5.96 -4.75
C HIS A 22 -2.11 -7.38 -4.30
N GLU A 23 -3.40 -7.72 -4.35
CA GLU A 23 -3.90 -9.05 -3.99
C GLU A 23 -4.82 -9.59 -5.08
N PHE A 24 -4.78 -10.92 -5.28
CA PHE A 24 -5.64 -11.64 -6.20
C PHE A 24 -6.21 -12.88 -5.51
N ASP A 25 -7.53 -13.02 -5.46
CA ASP A 25 -8.27 -14.06 -4.73
C ASP A 25 -7.87 -14.23 -3.26
N GLY A 26 -7.36 -13.15 -2.65
CA GLY A 26 -6.91 -13.10 -1.26
C GLY A 26 -5.43 -13.44 -1.04
N ASP A 27 -4.70 -13.81 -2.09
CA ASP A 27 -3.25 -13.99 -2.06
C ASP A 27 -2.52 -12.70 -2.47
N GLU A 28 -1.45 -12.36 -1.77
CA GLU A 28 -0.58 -11.24 -2.13
C GLU A 28 0.15 -11.53 -3.45
N GLU A 29 0.01 -10.64 -4.43
CA GLU A 29 0.79 -10.66 -5.67
C GLU A 29 2.17 -10.03 -5.44
N PHE A 30 2.19 -8.82 -4.87
CA PHE A 30 3.40 -8.09 -4.52
C PHE A 30 3.12 -6.99 -3.48
N TYR A 31 4.18 -6.52 -2.84
CA TYR A 31 4.19 -5.27 -2.07
C TYR A 31 5.25 -4.30 -2.62
N VAL A 32 5.13 -3.01 -2.28
CA VAL A 32 6.18 -2.03 -2.60
C VAL A 32 7.01 -1.73 -1.35
N ASP A 33 8.32 -1.95 -1.44
CA ASP A 33 9.28 -1.46 -0.45
C ASP A 33 9.40 0.06 -0.65
N LEU A 34 8.80 0.83 0.26
CA LEU A 34 8.70 2.30 0.13
C LEU A 34 10.05 3.00 0.34
N ASP A 35 10.96 2.38 1.10
CA ASP A 35 12.29 2.93 1.38
C ASP A 35 13.21 2.70 0.17
N LYS A 36 13.20 1.49 -0.37
CA LYS A 36 13.96 1.15 -1.58
C LYS A 36 13.30 1.66 -2.86
N LYS A 37 12.00 1.96 -2.81
CA LYS A 37 11.15 2.33 -3.96
C LYS A 37 11.16 1.24 -5.01
N GLU A 38 10.92 0.00 -4.58
CA GLU A 38 10.98 -1.19 -5.42
C GLU A 38 9.74 -2.06 -5.23
N THR A 39 9.27 -2.65 -6.32
CA THR A 39 8.19 -3.65 -6.30
C THR A 39 8.77 -5.02 -5.97
N ILE A 40 8.31 -5.62 -4.86
CA ILE A 40 8.75 -6.93 -4.39
C ILE A 40 7.63 -7.94 -4.60
N TRP A 41 7.84 -8.83 -5.57
CA TRP A 41 6.90 -9.89 -5.90
C TRP A 41 6.91 -11.01 -4.87
N ARG A 42 5.72 -11.47 -4.45
CA ARG A 42 5.57 -12.59 -3.53
C ARG A 42 6.13 -13.88 -4.13
N LEU A 43 5.83 -14.11 -5.41
CA LEU A 43 6.42 -15.16 -6.24
C LEU A 43 7.35 -14.51 -7.28
N PRO A 44 8.69 -14.72 -7.20
CA PRO A 44 9.64 -14.06 -8.10
C PRO A 44 9.38 -14.33 -9.59
N GLU A 45 8.78 -15.48 -9.93
CA GLU A 45 8.47 -15.84 -11.32
C GLU A 45 7.49 -14.85 -11.98
N PHE A 46 6.58 -14.23 -11.20
CA PHE A 46 5.62 -13.26 -11.72
C PHE A 46 6.26 -11.99 -12.25
N SER A 47 7.42 -11.60 -11.72
CA SER A 47 8.20 -10.45 -12.21
C SER A 47 8.68 -10.60 -13.67
N LYS A 48 8.66 -11.82 -14.21
CA LYS A 48 8.99 -12.09 -15.62
C LYS A 48 7.80 -11.86 -16.55
N PHE A 49 6.58 -11.92 -16.04
CA PHE A 49 5.34 -11.83 -16.82
C PHE A 49 4.63 -10.49 -16.64
N SER A 50 4.84 -9.82 -15.51
CA SER A 50 4.24 -8.54 -15.18
C SER A 50 5.24 -7.65 -14.45
N SER A 51 4.97 -6.36 -14.46
CA SER A 51 5.74 -5.34 -13.75
C SER A 51 4.81 -4.28 -13.19
N PHE A 52 5.28 -3.61 -12.14
CA PHE A 52 4.57 -2.50 -11.53
C PHE A 52 5.56 -1.39 -11.22
N ASP A 53 5.22 -0.15 -11.60
CA ASP A 53 6.01 1.03 -11.29
C ASP A 53 5.75 1.46 -9.84
N PRO A 54 6.75 1.37 -8.94
CA PRO A 54 6.59 1.74 -7.54
C PRO A 54 6.22 3.21 -7.33
N GLN A 55 6.40 4.09 -8.33
CA GLN A 55 5.97 5.49 -8.27
C GLN A 55 4.45 5.63 -8.04
N GLY A 56 3.64 4.69 -8.55
CA GLY A 56 2.20 4.68 -8.30
C GLY A 56 1.88 4.46 -6.82
N ALA A 57 2.57 3.51 -6.17
CA ALA A 57 2.43 3.25 -4.74
C ALA A 57 2.87 4.44 -3.89
N LEU A 58 4.02 5.06 -4.21
CA LEU A 58 4.51 6.25 -3.50
C LEU A 58 3.50 7.40 -3.54
N GLY A 59 2.85 7.62 -4.70
CA GLY A 59 1.78 8.60 -4.85
C GLY A 59 0.60 8.30 -3.93
N ASN A 60 0.12 7.05 -3.93
CA ASN A 60 -1.01 6.65 -3.09
C ASN A 60 -0.69 6.75 -1.59
N ILE A 61 0.52 6.39 -1.16
CA ILE A 61 0.95 6.54 0.24
C ILE A 61 1.00 8.02 0.65
N ALA A 62 1.48 8.91 -0.23
CA ALA A 62 1.44 10.34 0.04
C ALA A 62 0.00 10.87 0.20
N THR A 63 -0.92 10.40 -0.64
CA THR A 63 -2.36 10.71 -0.51
C THR A 63 -2.96 10.14 0.78
N ALA A 64 -2.61 8.90 1.15
CA ALA A 64 -3.08 8.26 2.38
C ALA A 64 -2.61 9.02 3.63
N LYS A 65 -1.36 9.49 3.64
CA LYS A 65 -0.83 10.38 4.68
C LYS A 65 -1.63 11.67 4.79
N TYR A 66 -1.83 12.36 3.67
CA TYR A 66 -2.61 13.60 3.64
C TYR A 66 -4.05 13.40 4.17
N ASN A 67 -4.70 12.32 3.74
CA ASN A 67 -6.05 11.98 4.19
C ASN A 67 -6.08 11.62 5.67
N LEU A 68 -5.09 10.89 6.18
CA LEU A 68 -4.98 10.56 7.61
C LEU A 68 -4.87 11.84 8.46
N ASP A 69 -4.07 12.81 8.04
CA ASP A 69 -3.94 14.09 8.75
C ASP A 69 -5.27 14.85 8.83
N ILE A 70 -6.12 14.75 7.81
CA ILE A 70 -7.48 15.31 7.82
C ILE A 70 -8.38 14.50 8.76
N LEU A 71 -8.32 13.17 8.70
CA LEU A 71 -9.16 12.29 9.50
C LEU A 71 -8.88 12.44 10.99
N ILE A 72 -7.61 12.53 11.41
CA ILE A 72 -7.21 12.79 12.80
C ILE A 72 -7.87 14.08 13.32
N LYS A 73 -7.85 15.16 12.52
CA LYS A 73 -8.50 16.43 12.91
C LYS A 73 -10.02 16.29 13.01
N ARG A 74 -10.64 15.58 12.06
CA ARG A 74 -12.09 15.37 12.04
C ARG A 74 -12.59 14.45 13.16
N SER A 75 -11.77 13.51 13.61
CA SER A 75 -12.09 12.55 14.67
C SER A 75 -11.73 13.05 16.08
N ASN A 76 -11.45 14.35 16.25
CA ASN A 76 -10.95 14.92 17.50
C ASN A 76 -9.74 14.16 18.07
N SER A 77 -8.83 13.73 17.19
CA SER A 77 -7.62 12.98 17.53
C SER A 77 -7.90 11.66 18.26
N THR A 78 -9.03 11.01 17.99
CA THR A 78 -9.33 9.68 18.53
C THR A 78 -8.34 8.66 17.98
N ALA A 79 -7.65 7.94 18.85
CA ALA A 79 -6.73 6.88 18.46
C ALA A 79 -7.48 5.65 17.94
N ALA A 80 -6.91 4.95 16.96
CA ALA A 80 -7.37 3.62 16.58
C ALA A 80 -7.10 2.64 17.74
N VAL A 81 -8.01 1.67 17.93
CA VAL A 81 -8.00 0.69 19.04
C VAL A 81 -7.65 -0.69 18.52
#